data_AF-A0AB38Y246-F1
#
_entry.id   AF-A0AB38Y246-F1
#
_cell.length_a   1.000
_cell.length_b   1.000
_cell.length_c   1.000
_cell.angle_alpha   90.00
_cell.angle_beta   90.00
_cell.angle_gamma   90.00
#
_symmetry.space_group_name_H-M   'P 1'
#
loop_
_entity.id
_entity.type
_entity.pdbx_description
1 polymer ?
#
loop_
_entity_poly.entity_id
_entity_poly.type
_entity_poly.pdbx_seq_one_letter_code
_entity_poly.pdbx_strand_id
1 'polypeptide(L)'
;MTKDWTFEQPLDDRTPTSSAEERAKIAALFHQEGQQATEDVDYVAAFEMEQQKVKEKPVSKPEPQKQTSTQQVSSSTITNDYKQHLADMVAQNNEDIAQSQKKIEELHQLIDEKNKHNKKLQAVSAAIDDL
;
A
#
# COMPACT_ATOMS: atom_id res chain seq x y z
N MET A 1 3.22 -17.73 22.46
CA MET A 1 2.81 -16.82 23.56
C MET A 1 2.05 -15.67 22.95
N THR A 2 0.71 -15.69 23.06
CA THR A 2 -0.16 -14.61 22.60
C THR A 2 -0.26 -13.62 23.76
N LYS A 3 0.30 -12.41 23.60
CA LYS A 3 0.05 -11.33 24.57
C LYS A 3 -1.25 -10.68 24.15
N ASP A 4 -2.30 -10.87 24.94
CA ASP A 4 -3.53 -10.09 24.82
C ASP A 4 -3.17 -8.63 25.07
N TRP A 5 -3.30 -7.79 24.04
CA TRP A 5 -3.05 -6.37 24.14
C TRP A 5 -4.27 -5.72 24.78
N THR A 6 -4.12 -5.24 26.01
CA THR A 6 -5.15 -4.49 26.73
C THR A 6 -4.68 -3.05 26.87
N PHE A 7 -5.47 -2.10 26.36
CA PHE A 7 -5.20 -0.68 26.45
C PHE A 7 -5.63 -0.18 27.85
N GLU A 8 -4.64 0.07 28.71
CA GLU A 8 -4.81 0.43 30.12
C GLU A 8 -4.73 1.95 30.37
N GLN A 9 -4.53 2.76 29.33
CA GLN A 9 -4.45 4.21 29.51
C GLN A 9 -5.85 4.83 29.60
N PRO A 10 -6.03 5.85 30.47
CA PRO A 10 -7.25 6.65 30.47
C PRO A 10 -7.43 7.27 29.09
N LEU A 11 -8.67 7.23 28.59
CA LEU A 11 -9.02 7.93 27.36
C LEU A 11 -8.79 9.42 27.58
N ASP A 12 -8.03 10.05 26.68
CA ASP A 12 -7.86 11.50 26.69
C ASP A 12 -9.23 12.19 26.67
N ASP A 13 -9.32 13.33 27.36
CA ASP A 13 -10.51 14.17 27.37
C ASP A 13 -10.94 14.47 25.92
N ARG A 14 -12.26 14.61 25.70
CA ARG A 14 -12.86 14.89 24.38
C ARG A 14 -12.46 16.27 23.86
N THR A 15 -11.21 16.43 23.45
CA THR A 15 -10.80 17.53 22.60
C THR A 15 -11.41 17.25 21.23
N PRO A 16 -12.21 18.18 20.65
CA PRO A 16 -12.69 18.01 19.29
C PRO A 16 -11.48 17.85 18.37
N THR A 17 -11.31 16.65 17.84
CA THR A 17 -10.10 16.18 17.14
C THR A 17 -9.95 16.74 15.73
N SER A 18 -10.46 17.95 15.47
CA SER A 18 -10.23 18.55 14.18
C SER A 18 -10.36 20.06 14.21
N SER A 19 -9.22 20.73 14.02
CA SER A 19 -9.20 22.16 13.69
C SER A 19 -9.95 22.37 12.37
N ALA A 20 -10.63 23.50 12.22
CA ALA A 20 -11.28 23.89 10.96
C ALA A 20 -10.30 23.83 9.77
N GLU A 21 -9.00 24.05 10.02
CA GLU A 21 -7.94 23.91 9.02
C GLU A 21 -7.76 22.46 8.54
N GLU A 22 -7.81 21.47 9.44
CA GLU A 22 -7.70 20.06 9.05
C GLU A 22 -8.90 19.61 8.24
N ARG A 23 -10.10 20.10 8.61
CA ARG A 23 -11.33 19.85 7.83
C ARG A 23 -11.25 20.44 6.42
N ALA A 24 -10.69 21.64 6.27
CA ALA A 24 -10.47 22.26 4.96
C ALA A 24 -9.49 21.47 4.09
N LYS A 25 -8.39 20.96 4.68
CA LYS A 25 -7.43 20.10 3.98
C LYS A 25 -8.07 18.80 3.48
N ILE A 26 -8.92 18.18 4.30
CA ILE A 26 -9.66 16.97 3.91
C ILE A 26 -10.65 17.30 2.78
N ALA A 27 -11.41 18.40 2.89
CA ALA A 27 -12.37 18.80 1.86
C ALA A 27 -11.73 19.07 0.49
N ALA A 28 -10.54 19.70 0.47
CA ALA A 28 -9.76 19.91 -0.75
C ALA A 28 -9.37 18.60 -1.44
N LEU A 29 -9.06 17.55 -0.65
CA LEU A 29 -8.72 16.22 -1.17
C LEU A 29 -9.87 15.58 -1.96
N PHE A 30 -11.12 15.91 -1.62
CA PHE A 30 -12.33 15.38 -2.25
C PHE A 30 -13.01 16.36 -3.22
N HIS A 31 -12.36 17.48 -3.55
CA HIS A 31 -12.88 18.54 -4.42
C HIS A 31 -14.23 19.12 -3.92
N GLN A 32 -14.42 19.18 -2.60
CA GLN A 32 -15.61 19.73 -1.94
C GLN A 32 -15.38 21.17 -1.43
N GLU A 33 -14.49 21.92 -2.10
CA GLU A 33 -14.14 23.29 -1.73
C GLU A 33 -15.38 24.19 -1.77
N GLY A 34 -15.85 24.61 -0.58
CA GLY A 34 -17.00 25.50 -0.44
C GLY A 34 -18.28 24.86 0.11
N GLN A 35 -18.28 23.56 0.43
CA GLN A 35 -19.38 23.00 1.22
C GLN A 35 -19.28 23.50 2.66
N GLN A 36 -20.36 24.13 3.12
CA GLN A 36 -20.55 24.65 4.47
C GLN A 36 -20.12 23.57 5.48
N ALA A 37 -19.36 23.97 6.51
CA ALA A 37 -18.94 23.10 7.60
C ALA A 37 -20.12 22.22 7.99
N THR A 38 -19.98 20.91 7.76
CA THR A 38 -20.97 19.94 8.23
C THR A 38 -21.11 20.18 9.72
N GLU A 39 -22.36 20.41 10.17
CA GLU A 39 -22.70 20.58 11.58
C GLU A 39 -21.94 19.55 12.42
N ASP A 40 -21.51 19.93 13.62
CA ASP A 40 -20.94 18.97 14.56
C ASP A 40 -21.97 17.85 14.78
N VAL A 41 -21.73 16.73 14.12
CA VAL A 41 -22.61 15.58 14.18
C VAL A 41 -22.41 14.97 15.56
N ASP A 42 -23.44 15.01 16.38
CA ASP A 42 -23.47 14.23 17.61
C ASP A 42 -23.55 12.74 17.24
N TYR A 43 -22.39 12.11 17.15
CA TYR A 43 -22.26 10.71 16.79
C TYR A 43 -23.00 9.77 17.76
N VAL A 44 -23.21 10.18 19.02
CA VAL A 44 -23.98 9.38 19.98
C VAL A 44 -25.46 9.41 19.60
N ALA A 45 -26.01 10.59 19.35
CA ALA A 45 -27.39 10.74 18.90
C ALA A 45 -27.61 10.07 17.53
N ALA A 46 -26.67 10.22 16.58
CA ALA A 46 -26.74 9.57 15.28
C ALA A 46 -26.75 8.04 15.39
N PHE A 47 -25.92 7.49 16.28
CA PHE A 47 -25.89 6.05 16.54
C PHE A 47 -27.18 5.55 17.20
N GLU A 48 -27.75 6.28 18.16
CA GLU A 48 -29.03 5.94 18.77
C GLU A 48 -30.19 5.98 17.75
N MET A 49 -30.23 7.00 16.88
CA MET A 49 -31.21 7.07 15.80
C MET A 49 -31.09 5.90 14.83
N GLU A 50 -29.88 5.48 14.47
CA GLU A 50 -29.66 4.32 13.59
C GLU A 50 -30.14 3.02 14.28
N GLN A 51 -29.88 2.87 15.58
CA GLN A 51 -30.42 1.74 16.35
C GLN A 51 -31.94 1.76 16.47
N GLN A 52 -32.56 2.93 16.54
CA GLN A 52 -34.03 3.07 16.55
C GLN A 52 -34.65 2.75 15.19
N LYS A 53 -34.01 3.15 14.07
CA LYS A 53 -34.44 2.76 12.71
C LYS A 53 -34.45 1.24 12.49
N VAL A 54 -33.53 0.52 13.13
CA VAL A 54 -33.51 -0.96 13.12
C VAL A 54 -34.67 -1.54 13.96
N LYS A 55 -35.12 -0.84 15.00
CA LYS A 55 -36.24 -1.25 15.86
C LYS A 55 -37.63 -0.84 15.35
N GLU A 56 -37.73 0.18 14.50
CA GLU A 56 -39.00 0.68 13.96
C GLU A 56 -39.54 -0.09 12.73
N LYS A 57 -38.78 -1.05 12.17
CA LYS A 57 -39.38 -2.02 11.24
C LYS A 57 -40.11 -3.09 12.06
N PRO A 58 -41.45 -3.20 12.00
CA PRO A 58 -42.15 -4.24 12.73
C PRO A 58 -41.69 -5.61 12.22
N VAL A 59 -41.18 -6.40 13.16
CA VAL A 59 -40.84 -7.80 13.04
C VAL A 59 -42.08 -8.57 12.58
N SER A 60 -42.09 -8.99 11.31
CA SER A 60 -42.89 -10.13 10.86
C SER A 60 -41.93 -11.28 10.53
N LYS A 61 -42.24 -12.45 11.11
CA LYS A 61 -41.47 -13.71 11.07
C LYS A 61 -41.26 -14.22 9.63
N PRO A 62 -40.29 -15.15 9.41
CA PRO A 62 -39.62 -15.39 8.14
C PRO A 62 -40.32 -16.43 7.28
N GLU A 63 -40.39 -16.19 5.96
CA GLU A 63 -40.30 -17.22 4.92
C GLU A 63 -40.03 -16.57 3.53
N PRO A 64 -39.66 -17.35 2.51
CA PRO A 64 -38.30 -17.62 2.06
C PRO A 64 -37.89 -16.79 0.83
N GLN A 65 -36.57 -16.71 0.60
CA GLN A 65 -35.93 -16.40 -0.69
C GLN A 65 -36.59 -15.31 -1.56
N LYS A 66 -36.10 -14.07 -1.43
CA LYS A 66 -35.89 -13.25 -2.63
C LYS A 66 -34.48 -12.71 -2.62
N GLN A 67 -33.74 -13.16 -3.63
CA GLN A 67 -32.52 -12.55 -4.14
C GLN A 67 -32.66 -11.02 -4.08
N THR A 68 -32.07 -10.40 -3.07
CA THR A 68 -31.50 -9.07 -3.30
C THR A 68 -30.09 -9.40 -3.71
N SER A 69 -29.76 -9.05 -4.95
CA SER A 69 -28.41 -9.14 -5.44
C SER A 69 -27.50 -8.62 -4.35
N THR A 70 -26.60 -9.48 -3.86
CA THR A 70 -25.29 -9.00 -3.46
C THR A 70 -24.87 -8.14 -4.64
N GLN A 71 -25.03 -6.82 -4.51
CA GLN A 71 -24.22 -5.89 -5.26
C GLN A 71 -22.82 -6.44 -5.06
N GLN A 72 -22.31 -7.02 -6.14
CA GLN A 72 -20.92 -7.38 -6.28
C GLN A 72 -20.21 -6.03 -6.30
N VAL A 73 -20.15 -5.40 -5.12
CA VAL A 73 -19.09 -4.46 -4.80
C VAL A 73 -17.88 -5.27 -5.17
N SER A 74 -17.14 -4.82 -6.18
CA SER A 74 -15.86 -5.38 -6.57
C SER A 74 -14.94 -5.21 -5.37
N SER A 75 -15.12 -6.06 -4.35
CA SER A 75 -14.42 -6.00 -3.09
C SER A 75 -13.12 -6.72 -3.31
N SER A 76 -12.23 -6.04 -4.03
CA SER A 76 -10.84 -6.13 -3.65
C SER A 76 -10.79 -5.75 -2.18
N THR A 77 -10.72 -6.78 -1.34
CA THR A 77 -10.56 -6.61 0.10
C THR A 77 -9.13 -6.09 0.26
N ILE A 78 -8.88 -5.12 1.14
CA ILE A 78 -7.53 -4.55 1.39
C ILE A 78 -6.45 -5.65 1.51
N THR A 79 -6.82 -6.79 2.08
CA THR A 79 -5.99 -8.00 2.15
C THR A 79 -5.57 -8.58 0.79
N ASN A 80 -6.47 -8.63 -0.19
CA ASN A 80 -6.17 -9.08 -1.56
C ASN A 80 -5.28 -8.08 -2.28
N ASP A 81 -5.55 -6.78 -2.15
CA ASP A 81 -4.70 -5.73 -2.74
C ASP A 81 -3.28 -5.79 -2.18
N TYR A 82 -3.15 -5.95 -0.85
CA TYR A 82 -1.84 -6.08 -0.23
C TYR A 82 -1.11 -7.36 -0.65
N LYS A 83 -1.81 -8.49 -0.79
CA LYS A 83 -1.22 -9.73 -1.32
C LYS A 83 -0.71 -9.54 -2.75
N GLN A 84 -1.46 -8.85 -3.60
CA GLN A 84 -1.05 -8.57 -4.96
C GLN A 84 0.18 -7.67 -4.98
N HIS A 85 0.19 -6.59 -4.20
CA HIS A 85 1.34 -5.70 -4.07
C HIS A 85 2.61 -6.46 -3.62
N LEU A 86 2.49 -7.39 -2.66
CA LEU A 86 3.62 -8.23 -2.25
C LEU A 86 4.11 -9.13 -3.40
N ALA A 87 3.19 -9.73 -4.16
CA ALA A 87 3.54 -10.56 -5.30
C ALA A 87 4.25 -9.73 -6.39
N ASP A 88 3.75 -8.52 -6.66
CA ASP A 88 4.33 -7.60 -7.64
C ASP A 88 5.72 -7.13 -7.21
N MET A 89 5.92 -6.79 -5.92
CA MET A 89 7.25 -6.44 -5.40
C MET A 89 8.24 -7.60 -5.51
N VAL A 90 7.81 -8.83 -5.25
CA VAL A 90 8.68 -10.02 -5.39
C VAL A 90 9.03 -10.24 -6.86
N ALA A 91 8.06 -10.11 -7.77
CA ALA A 91 8.30 -10.24 -9.20
C ALA A 91 9.28 -9.16 -9.71
N GLN A 92 9.09 -7.91 -9.30
CA GLN A 92 9.99 -6.81 -9.65
C GLN A 92 11.41 -7.04 -9.12
N ASN A 93 11.53 -7.44 -7.86
CA ASN A 93 12.84 -7.72 -7.26
C ASN A 93 13.58 -8.85 -8.00
N ASN A 94 12.86 -9.91 -8.36
CA ASN A 94 13.44 -11.01 -9.13
C ASN A 94 13.92 -10.55 -10.52
N GLU A 95 13.17 -9.68 -11.19
CA GLU A 95 13.58 -9.08 -12.46
C GLU A 95 14.83 -8.21 -12.30
N ASP A 96 14.86 -7.35 -11.27
CA ASP A 96 16.02 -6.49 -10.97
C ASP A 96 17.28 -7.33 -10.67
N ILE A 97 17.13 -8.44 -9.94
CA ILE A 97 18.20 -9.40 -9.67
C ILE A 97 18.70 -10.00 -10.99
N ALA A 98 17.81 -10.46 -11.87
CA ALA A 98 18.19 -11.07 -13.14
C ALA A 98 18.93 -10.07 -14.06
N GLN A 99 18.46 -8.83 -14.13
CA GLN A 99 19.13 -7.77 -14.89
C GLN A 99 20.51 -7.44 -14.31
N SER A 100 20.63 -7.39 -12.99
CA SER A 100 21.90 -7.16 -12.30
C SER A 100 22.89 -8.29 -12.56
N GLN A 101 22.45 -9.54 -12.50
CA GLN A 101 23.28 -10.72 -12.81
C GLN A 101 23.80 -10.67 -14.25
N LYS A 102 22.92 -10.39 -15.22
CA LYS A 102 23.33 -10.19 -16.62
C LYS A 102 24.38 -9.09 -16.75
N LYS A 103 24.22 -7.98 -16.03
CA LYS A 103 25.20 -6.89 -16.11
C LYS A 103 26.57 -7.28 -15.55
N ILE A 104 26.59 -8.07 -14.48
CA ILE A 104 27.82 -8.62 -13.89
C ILE A 104 28.53 -9.52 -14.90
N GLU A 105 27.79 -10.37 -15.63
CA GLU A 105 28.36 -11.24 -16.68
C GLU A 105 28.97 -10.44 -17.83
N GLU A 106 28.28 -9.40 -18.32
CA GLU A 106 28.82 -8.51 -19.36
C GLU A 106 30.12 -7.82 -18.92
N LEU A 107 30.20 -7.39 -17.65
CA LEU A 107 31.41 -6.76 -17.10
C LEU A 107 32.56 -7.76 -16.99
N HIS A 108 32.31 -9.00 -16.60
CA HIS A 108 33.34 -10.04 -16.59
C HIS A 108 33.91 -10.30 -17.99
N GLN A 109 33.04 -10.40 -19.00
CA GLN A 109 33.49 -10.58 -20.38
C GLN A 109 34.36 -9.40 -20.86
N LEU A 110 33.99 -8.17 -20.53
CA LEU A 110 34.78 -6.98 -20.86
C LEU A 110 36.16 -6.99 -20.16
N ILE A 111 36.22 -7.40 -18.90
CA ILE A 111 37.48 -7.55 -18.15
C ILE A 111 38.39 -8.57 -18.82
N ASP A 112 37.85 -9.72 -19.23
CA ASP A 112 38.62 -10.76 -19.92
C ASP A 112 39.18 -10.28 -21.26
N GLU A 113 38.37 -9.56 -22.05
CA GLU A 113 38.82 -8.96 -23.30
C GLU A 113 39.93 -7.94 -23.07
N LYS A 114 39.77 -7.04 -22.09
CA LYS A 114 40.79 -6.04 -21.72
C LYS A 114 42.07 -6.70 -21.23
N ASN A 115 41.97 -7.75 -20.41
CA ASN A 115 43.12 -8.51 -19.94
C ASN A 115 43.87 -9.19 -21.10
N LYS A 116 43.14 -9.77 -22.05
CA LYS A 116 43.73 -10.36 -23.27
C LYS A 116 44.46 -9.30 -24.10
N HIS A 117 43.86 -8.11 -24.27
CA HIS A 117 44.50 -7.00 -24.97
C HIS A 117 45.76 -6.53 -24.24
N ASN A 118 45.70 -6.39 -22.91
CA ASN A 118 46.82 -5.93 -22.10
C ASN A 118 48.02 -6.89 -22.17
N LYS A 119 47.77 -8.21 -22.15
CA LYS A 119 48.82 -9.22 -22.38
C LYS A 119 49.52 -9.06 -23.73
N LYS A 120 48.78 -8.73 -24.78
CA LYS A 120 49.38 -8.46 -26.11
C LYS A 120 50.27 -7.22 -26.07
N LEU A 121 49.80 -6.13 -25.44
CA LEU A 121 50.59 -4.91 -25.29
C LEU A 121 51.87 -5.14 -24.48
N GLN A 122 51.78 -5.93 -23.40
CA GLN A 122 52.95 -6.32 -22.61
C GLN A 122 53.96 -7.11 -23.44
N ALA A 123 53.50 -8.08 -24.24
CA ALA A 123 54.39 -8.84 -25.12
C ALA A 123 55.08 -7.96 -26.18
N VAL A 124 54.36 -6.99 -26.77
CA VAL A 124 54.95 -6.02 -27.70
C VAL A 124 55.97 -5.12 -26.99
N SER A 125 55.65 -4.65 -25.78
CA SER A 125 56.55 -3.79 -25.01
C SER A 125 57.84 -4.52 -24.66
N ALA A 126 57.74 -5.76 -24.17
CA ALA A 126 58.91 -6.59 -23.87
C ALA A 126 59.79 -6.84 -25.11
N ALA A 127 59.17 -7.12 -26.26
CA ALA A 127 59.92 -7.33 -27.51
C ALA A 127 60.65 -6.05 -28.01
N ILE A 128 60.17 -4.86 -27.64
CA ILE A 128 60.85 -3.59 -27.92
C ILE A 128 62.02 -3.38 -26.95
N ASP A 129 61.83 -3.71 -25.67
CA ASP A 129 62.90 -3.57 -24.66
C ASP A 129 64.07 -4.53 -24.93
N ASP A 130 63.82 -5.68 -25.57
CA ASP A 130 64.82 -6.68 -25.95
C ASP A 130 65.62 -6.33 -27.23
N LEU A 131 65.39 -5.17 -27.83
CA LEU A 131 65.87 -4.74 -29.16
C LEU A 131 67.03 -3.75 -29.08
#